data_AF-A0A369IG69-F1
#
_entry.id   AF-A0A369IG69-F1
#
_cell.length_a   1.000
_cell.length_b   1.000
_cell.length_c   1.000
_cell.angle_alpha   90.00
_cell.angle_beta   90.00
_cell.angle_gamma   90.00
#
_symmetry.space_group_name_H-M   'P 1'
#
loop_
_entity.id
_entity.type
_entity.pdbx_description
1 polymer ?
#
loop_
_entity_poly.entity_id
_entity_poly.type
_entity_poly.pdbx_seq_one_letter_code
_entity_poly.pdbx_strand_id
1 'polypeptide(L)' 'MTNILFLLLCLVLGTLLKKVPVLRKDAPLVINNLLLYVCLPAATLLYTSTTRFNANYALPILMPWISFGGSLLFF' A
#
# COMPACT_ATOMS: atom_id res chain seq x y z
N MET A 1 4.88 -25.82 -7.05
CA MET A 1 4.68 -26.81 -5.97
C MET A 1 4.51 -26.05 -4.66
N THR A 2 3.32 -25.48 -4.47
CA THR A 2 3.04 -24.59 -3.35
C THR A 2 2.93 -25.42 -2.08
N ASN A 3 3.82 -25.17 -1.13
CA ASN A 3 3.93 -25.91 0.12
C ASN A 3 2.68 -25.63 0.99
N ILE A 4 1.64 -26.44 0.83
CA ILE A 4 0.44 -26.46 1.68
C ILE A 4 0.85 -26.53 3.17
N LEU A 5 1.97 -27.20 3.45
CA LEU A 5 2.59 -27.26 4.76
C LEU A 5 2.94 -25.87 5.33
N PHE A 6 3.46 -24.96 4.50
CA PHE A 6 3.79 -23.58 4.91
C PHE A 6 2.53 -22.78 5.24
N LEU A 7 1.46 -22.99 4.47
CA LEU A 7 0.19 -22.33 4.70
C LEU A 7 -0.43 -22.77 6.04
N LEU A 8 -0.38 -24.07 6.31
CA LEU A 8 -0.85 -24.66 7.56
C LEU A 8 -0.01 -24.19 8.76
N LEU A 9 1.32 -24.15 8.60
CA LEU A 9 2.24 -23.60 9.61
C LEU A 9 1.93 -22.12 9.91
N CYS A 10 1.73 -21.31 8.87
CA CYS A 10 1.41 -19.89 9.01
C CYS A 10 0.06 -19.67 9.73
N LEU A 11 -0.94 -20.52 9.45
CA LEU A 11 -2.23 -20.48 10.13
C LEU A 11 -2.11 -20.82 11.62
N VAL A 12 -1.32 -21.85 11.96
CA VAL A 12 -1.07 -22.24 13.36
C VAL A 12 -0.30 -21.14 14.09
N LEU A 13 0.72 -20.55 13.47
CA LEU A 13 1.46 -19.43 14.03
C LEU A 13 0.57 -18.20 14.25
N GLY A 14 -0.27 -17.84 13.28
CA GLY A 14 -1.19 -16.70 13.41
C GLY A 14 -2.24 -16.90 14.53
N THR A 15 -2.74 -18.12 14.69
CA THR A 15 -3.69 -18.44 15.78
C THR A 15 -3.01 -18.47 17.15
N LEU A 16 -1.76 -18.90 17.25
CA LEU A 16 -0.95 -18.79 18.47
C LEU A 16 -0.63 -17.33 18.81
N LEU A 17 -0.25 -16.50 17.84
CA LEU A 17 0.01 -15.07 18.04
C LEU A 17 -1.22 -14.32 18.55
N LYS A 18 -2.43 -14.71 18.10
CA LYS A 18 -3.69 -14.14 18.57
C LYS A 18 -3.96 -14.40 20.07
N LYS A 19 -3.33 -15.43 20.66
CA LYS A 19 -3.43 -15.74 22.09
C LYS A 19 -2.41 -14.98 22.94
N VAL A 20 -1.45 -14.28 22.33
CA VAL A 20 -0.46 -13.48 23.08
C VAL A 20 -1.17 -12.23 23.62
N PRO A 21 -1.20 -12.02 24.95
CA PRO A 21 -1.96 -10.94 25.59
C PRO A 21 -1.43 -9.53 25.28
N VAL A 22 -0.20 -9.44 24.74
CA VAL A 22 0.39 -8.20 24.21
C VAL A 22 -0.36 -7.70 22.97
N LEU A 23 -1.01 -8.60 22.23
CA LEU A 23 -1.75 -8.26 21.02
C LEU A 23 -3.18 -7.86 21.37
N ARG A 24 -3.46 -6.55 21.27
CA ARG A 24 -4.82 -6.01 21.45
C ARG A 24 -5.80 -6.70 20.51
N LYS A 25 -7.08 -6.84 20.92
CA LYS A 25 -8.15 -7.39 20.07
C LYS A 25 -8.25 -6.68 18.70
N ASP A 26 -7.85 -5.42 18.65
CA ASP A 26 -7.87 -4.54 17.46
C ASP A 26 -6.62 -4.70 16.57
N ALA A 27 -5.60 -5.43 17.04
CA ALA A 27 -4.32 -5.57 16.33
C ALA A 27 -4.46 -6.10 14.89
N PRO A 28 -5.34 -7.08 14.57
CA PRO A 28 -5.54 -7.50 13.17
C PRO A 28 -6.03 -6.35 12.29
N LEU A 29 -6.87 -5.47 12.83
CA LEU A 29 -7.45 -4.34 12.10
C LEU A 29 -6.42 -3.23 11.90
N VAL A 30 -5.59 -2.96 12.91
CA VAL A 30 -4.47 -1.99 12.81
C VAL A 30 -3.42 -2.48 11.82
N ILE A 31 -3.03 -3.77 11.89
CA ILE A 31 -2.08 -4.37 10.94
C ILE A 31 -2.62 -4.27 9.53
N ASN A 32 -3.90 -4.59 9.30
CA ASN A 32 -4.51 -4.52 7.98
C ASN A 32 -4.54 -3.08 7.43
N ASN A 33 -4.88 -2.09 8.27
CA ASN A 33 -4.82 -0.68 7.87
C ASN A 33 -3.40 -0.24 7.52
N LEU A 34 -2.39 -0.64 8.30
CA LEU A 34 -0.99 -0.34 7.99
C LEU A 34 -0.56 -0.98 6.66
N LEU A 35 -1.02 -2.21 6.41
CA LEU A 35 -0.72 -2.94 5.19
C LEU A 35 -1.34 -2.28 3.96
N LEU A 36 -2.61 -1.85 4.05
CA LEU A 36 -3.34 -1.17 2.97
C LEU A 36 -2.85 0.25 2.71
N TYR A 37 -2.63 1.05 3.75
CA TYR A 37 -2.33 2.48 3.60
C TYR A 37 -0.83 2.80 3.49
N VAL A 38 0.05 1.90 3.94
CA VAL A 38 1.50 2.15 3.93
C VAL A 38 2.23 1.10 3.11
N CYS A 39 2.08 -0.18 3.43
CA CYS A 39 2.86 -1.23 2.78
C CYS A 39 2.49 -1.39 1.29
N LEU A 40 1.21 -1.38 0.95
CA LEU A 40 0.75 -1.50 -0.44
C LEU A 40 1.26 -0.34 -1.30
N PRO A 41 1.06 0.94 -0.92
CA PRO A 41 1.62 2.07 -1.65
C PRO A 41 3.14 2.00 -1.77
N ALA A 42 3.85 1.69 -0.68
CA ALA A 42 5.30 1.57 -0.69
C ALA A 42 5.80 0.43 -1.58
N ALA A 43 5.14 -0.73 -1.55
CA ALA A 43 5.46 -1.87 -2.40
C ALA A 43 5.13 -1.57 -3.86
N THR A 44 4.00 -0.93 -4.14
CA THR A 44 3.69 -0.48 -5.50
C THR A 44 4.76 0.49 -5.99
N LEU A 45 5.21 1.44 -5.17
CA LEU A 45 6.31 2.32 -5.55
C LEU A 45 7.59 1.53 -5.82
N LEU A 46 8.01 0.67 -4.89
CA LEU A 46 9.25 -0.11 -4.98
C LEU A 46 9.30 -1.05 -6.20
N TYR A 47 8.19 -1.75 -6.49
CA TYR A 47 8.14 -2.76 -7.56
C TYR A 47 7.64 -2.21 -8.90
N THR A 48 6.83 -1.15 -8.89
CA THR A 48 6.38 -0.47 -10.12
C THR A 48 7.43 0.54 -10.61
N SER A 49 8.28 1.09 -9.73
CA SER A 49 9.31 2.06 -10.13
C SER A 49 10.51 1.43 -10.86
N THR A 50 10.27 0.70 -11.95
CA THR A 50 11.20 0.72 -13.09
C THR A 50 11.11 2.04 -13.86
N THR A 51 10.14 2.87 -13.50
CA THR A 51 9.93 4.23 -14.00
C THR A 51 11.08 5.14 -13.59
N ARG A 52 12.09 5.28 -14.46
CA ARG A 52 13.00 6.42 -14.39
C ARG A 52 12.15 7.68 -14.45
N PHE A 53 12.37 8.60 -13.50
CA PHE A 53 11.80 9.94 -13.58
C PHE A 53 12.14 10.51 -14.96
N ASN A 54 11.14 10.56 -15.82
CA ASN A 54 11.26 10.95 -17.22
C ASN A 54 10.34 12.14 -17.44
N ALA A 55 10.76 13.10 -18.25
CA ALA A 55 9.98 14.28 -18.60
C ALA A 55 8.58 13.94 -19.14
N ASN A 56 8.38 12.73 -19.67
CA ASN A 56 7.07 12.22 -20.08
C ASN A 56 6.02 12.21 -18.95
N TYR A 57 6.43 12.19 -17.68
CA TYR A 57 5.52 12.27 -16.53
C TYR A 57 5.20 13.71 -16.09
N ALA A 58 5.88 14.72 -16.64
CA ALA A 58 5.65 16.12 -16.27
C ALA A 58 4.23 16.59 -16.61
N LEU A 59 3.70 16.16 -17.76
CA LEU A 59 2.38 16.58 -18.24
C LEU A 59 1.23 15.99 -17.39
N PRO A 60 1.22 14.68 -17.05
CA PRO A 60 0.27 14.12 -16.08
C PRO A 60 0.34 14.75 -14.69
N ILE A 61 1.54 15.08 -14.20
CA ILE A 61 1.73 15.70 -12.88
C ILE A 61 1.20 17.14 -12.85
N LEU A 62 1.39 17.89 -13.94
CA LEU A 62 0.95 19.29 -14.06
C LEU A 62 -0.51 19.44 -14.46
N MET A 63 -1.15 18.39 -14.97
CA MET A 63 -2.53 18.43 -15.48
C MET A 63 -3.55 19.02 -14.49
N PRO A 64 -3.56 18.62 -13.19
CA PRO A 64 -4.48 19.20 -12.21
C PRO A 64 -4.24 20.69 -11.97
N TRP A 65 -2.97 21.12 -11.97
CA TRP A 65 -2.58 22.51 -11.77
C TRP A 65 -2.94 23.39 -12.97
N ILE A 66 -2.79 22.86 -14.19
CA ILE A 66 -3.22 23.54 -15.42
C ILE A 66 -4.74 23.70 -15.46
N SER A 67 -5.47 22.64 -15.09
CA SER A 67 -6.94 22.69 -15.03
C SER A 67 -7.43 23.71 -14.00
N PHE A 68 -6.82 23.71 -12.81
CA PHE A 68 -7.17 24.67 -11.75
C PHE A 68 -6.77 26.11 -12.10
N GLY A 69 -5.55 26.32 -12.60
CA GLY A 69 -5.09 27.64 -13.04
C GLY A 69 -5.89 28.18 -14.22
N GLY A 70 -6.29 27.32 -15.15
CA GLY A 70 -7.21 27.66 -16.22
C GLY A 70 -8.58 28.07 -15.68
N SER A 71 -9.13 27.31 -14.73
CA SER A 71 -10.39 27.69 -14.07
C SER A 71 -10.29 29.07 -13.42
N LEU A 72 -9.17 29.41 -12.78
CA LEU A 72 -8.97 30.70 -12.10
C LEU A 72 -8.82 31.89 -13.07
N LEU A 73 -8.44 31.64 -14.32
CA LEU A 73 -8.32 32.66 -15.38
C LEU A 73 -9.64 32.92 -16.12
N PHE A 74 -10.53 31.93 -16.18
CA PHE A 74 -11.75 31.97 -17.00
C PHE A 74 -13.05 32.06 -16.17
N PHE A 75 -13.03 31.79 -14.87
CA PHE A 75 -14.15 31.94 -13.93
C PHE A 75 -13.78 32.92 -12.81
#